data_AF-A0A2T1DKM0-F1
#
_entry.id   AF-A0A2T1DKM0-F1
#
_cell.length_a   1.000
_cell.length_b   1.000
_cell.length_c   1.000
_cell.angle_alpha   90.00
_cell.angle_beta   90.00
_cell.angle_gamma   90.00
#
_symmetry.space_group_name_H-M   'P 1'
#
loop_
_entity.id
_entity.type
_entity.pdbx_description
1 polymer ?
#
loop_
_entity_poly.entity_id
_entity_poly.type
_entity_poly.pdbx_seq_one_letter_code
_entity_poly.pdbx_strand_id
1 'polypeptide(L)'
;GLGITLASSVVYRLWAAYRQSADFYLELVLKPLAPPDVIWLGLLPGMSEELLFRGVMLPAIGLTWFGLVVSSLCFGVLHFSGSKNWSYVIWATTIGAVLGLSAIFTGNLLVPILAHITTNLLSSTIWKLTN
;
A
#
# COMPACT_ATOMS: atom_id res chain seq x y z
N GLY A 1 6.65 -1.84 -6.41
CA GLY A 1 6.66 -0.54 -7.10
C GLY A 1 5.88 -0.63 -8.39
N LEU A 2 6.56 -0.60 -9.53
CA LEU A 2 5.92 -0.55 -10.86
C LEU A 2 4.85 -1.61 -11.09
N GLY A 3 5.14 -2.88 -10.78
CA GLY A 3 4.16 -3.96 -10.93
C GLY A 3 2.89 -3.77 -10.09
N ILE A 4 3.03 -3.25 -8.86
CA ILE A 4 1.89 -2.92 -7.99
C ILE A 4 1.08 -1.77 -8.60
N THR A 5 1.73 -0.73 -9.12
CA THR A 5 1.07 0.42 -9.76
C THR A 5 0.31 0.00 -11.02
N LEU A 6 0.90 -0.87 -11.85
CA LEU A 6 0.25 -1.43 -13.03
C LEU A 6 -0.95 -2.31 -12.64
N ALA A 7 -0.78 -3.21 -11.67
CA ALA A 7 -1.87 -4.04 -11.16
C ALA A 7 -3.00 -3.18 -10.59
N SER A 8 -2.68 -2.17 -9.77
CA SER A 8 -3.64 -1.19 -9.26
C SER A 8 -4.40 -0.50 -10.39
N SER A 9 -3.71 -0.11 -11.47
CA SER A 9 -4.32 0.52 -12.64
C SER A 9 -5.29 -0.40 -13.39
N VAL A 10 -4.96 -1.70 -13.50
CA VAL A 10 -5.85 -2.71 -14.08
C VAL A 10 -7.08 -2.91 -13.19
N VAL A 11 -6.87 -3.11 -11.88
CA VAL A 11 -7.97 -3.29 -10.91
C VAL A 11 -8.86 -2.05 -10.88
N TYR A 12 -8.29 -0.85 -10.94
CA TYR A 12 -9.01 0.42 -11.04
C TYR A 12 -9.93 0.46 -12.27
N ARG A 13 -9.51 -0.09 -13.41
CA ARG A 13 -10.31 -0.15 -14.64
C ARG A 13 -11.41 -1.20 -14.59
N LEU A 14 -11.16 -2.33 -13.95
CA LEU A 14 -12.06 -3.50 -13.98
C LEU A 14 -13.03 -3.56 -12.80
N TRP A 15 -12.68 -2.98 -11.65
CA TRP A 15 -13.46 -3.11 -10.41
C TRP A 15 -13.97 -1.76 -9.90
N ALA A 16 -15.25 -1.48 -10.16
CA ALA A 16 -15.88 -0.20 -9.83
C ALA A 16 -15.87 0.14 -8.33
N ALA A 17 -16.05 -0.85 -7.44
CA ALA A 17 -16.01 -0.59 -6.00
C ALA A 17 -14.62 -0.15 -5.53
N TYR A 18 -13.57 -0.81 -6.03
CA TYR A 18 -12.19 -0.39 -5.76
C TYR A 18 -11.90 0.99 -6.31
N ARG A 19 -12.34 1.29 -7.54
CA ARG A 19 -12.21 2.63 -8.13
C ARG A 19 -12.76 3.71 -7.19
N GLN A 20 -14.00 3.57 -6.76
CA GLN A 20 -14.66 4.53 -5.86
C GLN A 20 -13.92 4.66 -4.52
N SER A 21 -13.44 3.54 -3.95
CA SER A 21 -12.71 3.55 -2.69
C SER A 21 -11.34 4.22 -2.82
N ALA A 22 -10.64 3.95 -3.93
CA ALA A 22 -9.34 4.52 -4.24
C ALA A 22 -9.46 6.03 -4.51
N ASP A 23 -10.46 6.47 -5.28
CA ASP A 23 -10.72 7.89 -5.53
C ASP A 23 -10.99 8.63 -4.23
N PHE A 24 -11.83 8.08 -3.35
CA PHE A 24 -12.10 8.66 -2.03
C PHE A 24 -10.82 8.78 -1.19
N TYR A 25 -10.03 7.70 -1.11
CA TYR A 25 -8.79 7.70 -0.33
C TYR A 25 -7.77 8.69 -0.87
N LEU A 26 -7.54 8.68 -2.19
CA LEU A 26 -6.61 9.58 -2.87
C LEU A 26 -7.06 11.04 -2.73
N GLU A 27 -8.35 11.35 -2.89
CA GLU A 27 -8.85 12.71 -2.69
C GLU A 27 -8.64 13.18 -1.24
N LEU A 28 -8.97 12.34 -0.26
CA LEU A 28 -8.79 12.66 1.16
C LEU A 28 -7.32 12.99 1.50
N VAL A 29 -6.39 12.19 0.99
CA VAL A 29 -4.96 12.29 1.32
C VAL A 29 -4.26 13.35 0.48
N LEU A 30 -4.54 13.42 -0.83
CA LEU A 30 -3.77 14.23 -1.77
C LEU A 30 -4.31 15.64 -1.94
N LYS A 31 -5.63 15.88 -1.87
CA LYS A 31 -6.20 17.22 -2.06
C LYS A 31 -5.58 18.30 -1.17
N PRO A 32 -5.28 18.08 0.13
CA PRO A 32 -4.66 19.10 0.97
C PRO A 32 -3.15 19.32 0.72
N LEU A 33 -2.47 18.44 -0.02
CA LEU A 33 -1.03 18.46 -0.21
C LEU A 33 -0.59 19.29 -1.43
N ALA A 34 0.54 19.98 -1.37
CA ALA A 34 1.16 20.58 -2.55
C ALA A 34 1.87 19.50 -3.39
N PRO A 35 2.11 19.71 -4.71
CA PRO A 35 2.79 18.71 -5.54
C PRO A 35 4.15 18.22 -5.00
N PRO A 36 5.02 19.07 -4.42
CA PRO A 36 6.28 18.60 -3.83
C PRO A 36 6.10 17.67 -2.62
N ASP A 37 4.99 17.78 -1.89
CA ASP A 37 4.72 16.99 -0.68
C ASP A 37 4.49 15.50 -0.99
N VAL A 38 4.23 15.17 -2.26
CA VAL A 38 4.12 13.78 -2.73
C VAL A 38 5.38 12.98 -2.41
N ILE A 39 6.57 13.63 -2.40
CA ILE A 39 7.82 12.98 -2.01
C ILE A 39 7.74 12.45 -0.58
N TRP A 40 7.21 13.25 0.35
CA TRP A 40 7.05 12.87 1.75
C TRP A 40 5.96 11.82 1.94
N LEU A 41 4.88 11.91 1.17
CA LEU A 41 3.82 10.88 1.16
C LEU A 41 4.32 9.53 0.62
N GLY A 42 5.31 9.54 -0.27
CA GLY A 42 5.98 8.32 -0.70
C GLY A 42 6.90 7.76 0.38
N LEU A 43 7.81 8.60 0.88
CA LEU A 43 8.88 8.20 1.79
C LEU A 43 8.37 7.79 3.18
N LEU A 44 7.59 8.65 3.84
CA LEU A 44 7.27 8.45 5.25
C LEU A 44 6.41 7.21 5.50
N PRO A 45 5.27 6.99 4.80
CA PRO A 45 4.48 5.77 4.96
C PRO A 45 5.24 4.55 4.45
N GLY A 46 5.86 4.62 3.26
CA GLY A 46 6.56 3.48 2.67
C GLY A 46 7.74 2.97 3.51
N MET A 47 8.39 3.85 4.28
CA MET A 47 9.40 3.45 5.27
C MET A 47 8.78 2.99 6.57
N SER A 48 7.94 3.82 7.21
CA SER A 48 7.45 3.55 8.57
C SER A 48 6.55 2.32 8.63
N GLU A 49 5.69 2.12 7.65
CA GLU A 49 4.79 0.97 7.60
C GLU A 49 5.57 -0.32 7.36
N GLU A 50 6.51 -0.36 6.41
CA GLU A 50 7.28 -1.58 6.16
C GLU A 50 8.22 -1.91 7.33
N LEU A 51 8.80 -0.91 8.00
CA LEU A 51 9.53 -1.12 9.26
C LEU A 51 8.63 -1.76 10.32
N LEU A 52 7.40 -1.30 10.48
CA LEU A 52 6.46 -1.85 11.46
C LEU A 52 5.98 -3.25 11.07
N PHE A 53 5.40 -3.42 9.88
CA PHE A 53 4.75 -4.66 9.51
C PHE A 53 5.73 -5.76 9.11
N ARG A 54 6.80 -5.41 8.36
CA ARG A 54 7.74 -6.40 7.80
C ARG A 54 9.02 -6.47 8.61
N GLY A 55 9.44 -5.36 9.24
CA GLY A 55 10.59 -5.32 10.13
C GLY A 55 10.31 -5.81 11.55
N VAL A 56 9.09 -5.60 12.09
CA VAL A 56 8.75 -5.96 13.48
C VAL A 56 7.66 -7.03 13.54
N MET A 57 6.45 -6.76 13.04
CA MET A 57 5.28 -7.61 13.28
C MET A 57 5.43 -9.00 12.65
N LEU A 58 5.78 -9.07 11.38
CA LEU A 58 5.95 -10.34 10.67
C LEU A 58 7.05 -11.22 11.31
N PRO A 59 8.26 -10.73 11.60
CA PRO A 59 9.27 -11.50 12.34
C PRO A 59 8.83 -11.89 13.76
N ALA A 60 8.12 -11.02 14.48
CA ALA A 60 7.66 -11.29 15.84
C ALA A 60 6.60 -12.40 15.92
N ILE A 61 5.71 -12.49 14.93
CA ILE A 61 4.77 -13.61 14.79
C ILE A 61 5.48 -14.86 14.23
N GLY A 62 6.47 -14.63 13.37
CA GLY A 62 7.28 -15.64 12.70
C GLY A 62 7.18 -15.51 11.18
N LEU A 63 8.30 -15.74 10.49
CA LEU A 63 8.44 -15.71 9.02
C LEU A 63 7.75 -16.91 8.34
N THR A 64 6.46 -17.08 8.62
CA THR A 64 5.62 -18.21 8.21
C THR A 64 4.42 -17.71 7.41
N TRP A 65 3.68 -18.63 6.77
CA TRP A 65 2.40 -18.31 6.14
C TRP A 65 1.40 -17.68 7.12
N PHE A 66 1.42 -18.11 8.38
CA PHE A 66 0.57 -17.53 9.41
C PHE A 66 0.94 -16.08 9.71
N GLY A 67 2.22 -15.79 9.94
CA GLY A 67 2.70 -14.41 10.17
C GLY A 67 2.45 -13.51 8.97
N LEU A 68 2.60 -14.03 7.75
CA LEU A 68 2.29 -13.32 6.51
C LEU A 68 0.81 -12.93 6.45
N VAL A 69 -0.10 -13.88 6.67
CA VAL A 69 -1.55 -13.63 6.62
C VAL A 69 -1.95 -12.62 7.70
N VAL A 70 -1.50 -12.80 8.94
CA VAL A 70 -1.85 -11.90 10.04
C VAL A 70 -1.34 -10.48 9.80
N SER A 71 -0.06 -10.32 9.47
CA SER A 71 0.50 -8.98 9.20
C SER A 71 -0.16 -8.29 8.01
N SER A 72 -0.55 -9.03 6.97
CA SER A 72 -1.24 -8.50 5.78
C SER A 72 -2.69 -8.11 6.07
N LEU A 73 -3.39 -8.89 6.90
CA LEU A 73 -4.74 -8.54 7.35
C LEU A 73 -4.71 -7.28 8.21
N CYS A 74 -3.80 -7.19 9.18
CA CYS A 74 -3.63 -5.99 10.01
C CYS A 74 -3.30 -4.76 9.15
N PHE A 75 -2.40 -4.90 8.18
CA PHE A 75 -2.08 -3.85 7.22
C PHE A 75 -3.34 -3.35 6.50
N GLY A 76 -4.14 -4.25 5.91
CA GLY A 76 -5.34 -3.85 5.18
C GLY A 76 -6.44 -3.26 6.07
N VAL A 77 -6.67 -3.82 7.26
CA VAL A 77 -7.69 -3.31 8.20
C VAL A 77 -7.37 -1.87 8.62
N LEU A 78 -6.09 -1.52 8.80
CA LEU A 78 -5.68 -0.15 9.12
C LEU A 78 -5.89 0.85 7.98
N HIS A 79 -6.17 0.38 6.75
CA HIS A 79 -6.58 1.21 5.63
C HIS A 79 -8.11 1.38 5.52
N PHE A 80 -8.87 0.90 6.51
CA PHE A 80 -10.32 1.06 6.54
C PHE A 80 -10.70 2.52 6.82
N SER A 81 -11.28 3.19 5.81
CA SER A 81 -11.73 4.59 5.88
C SER A 81 -13.25 4.75 5.88
N GLY A 82 -13.99 3.67 6.14
CA GLY A 82 -15.45 3.64 6.18
C GLY A 82 -16.04 2.42 5.46
N SER A 83 -17.28 2.07 5.80
CA SER A 83 -17.95 0.86 5.29
C SER A 83 -18.08 0.81 3.77
N LYS A 84 -18.16 1.97 3.11
CA LYS A 84 -18.20 2.08 1.65
C LYS A 84 -16.85 1.79 0.97
N ASN A 85 -15.75 1.81 1.71
CA ASN A 85 -14.38 1.70 1.19
C ASN A 85 -13.75 0.32 1.45
N TRP A 86 -14.55 -0.71 1.75
CA TRP A 86 -14.10 -2.06 2.07
C TRP A 86 -13.23 -2.70 0.97
N SER A 87 -13.48 -2.37 -0.31
CA SER A 87 -12.67 -2.89 -1.42
C SER A 87 -11.22 -2.39 -1.37
N TYR A 88 -10.98 -1.22 -0.77
CA TYR A 88 -9.62 -0.73 -0.54
C TYR A 88 -8.90 -1.54 0.55
N VAL A 89 -9.62 -1.99 1.59
CA VAL A 89 -9.07 -2.92 2.61
C VAL A 89 -8.60 -4.21 1.96
N ILE A 90 -9.40 -4.82 1.09
CA ILE A 90 -9.02 -6.06 0.37
C ILE A 90 -7.78 -5.84 -0.50
N TRP A 91 -7.74 -4.72 -1.22
CA TRP A 91 -6.58 -4.39 -2.04
C TRP A 91 -5.33 -4.17 -1.18
N ALA A 92 -5.44 -3.39 -0.09
CA ALA A 92 -4.36 -3.14 0.85
C ALA A 92 -3.87 -4.43 1.51
N THR A 93 -4.75 -5.35 1.92
CA THR A 93 -4.35 -6.68 2.41
C THR A 93 -3.58 -7.46 1.35
N THR A 94 -4.04 -7.43 0.09
CA THR A 94 -3.38 -8.12 -1.03
C THR A 94 -1.97 -7.56 -1.25
N ILE A 95 -1.83 -6.23 -1.28
CA ILE A 95 -0.52 -5.58 -1.40
C ILE A 95 0.36 -5.85 -0.17
N GLY A 96 -0.23 -5.88 1.02
CA GLY A 96 0.46 -6.28 2.23
C GLY A 96 1.05 -7.69 2.13
N ALA A 97 0.32 -8.63 1.52
CA ALA A 97 0.83 -9.98 1.29
C ALA A 97 1.95 -10.00 0.24
N VAL A 98 1.83 -9.23 -0.84
CA VAL A 98 2.89 -9.10 -1.85
C VAL A 98 4.18 -8.54 -1.25
N LEU A 99 4.09 -7.48 -0.45
CA LEU A 99 5.24 -6.87 0.22
C LEU A 99 5.83 -7.82 1.27
N GLY A 100 4.99 -8.50 2.07
CA GLY A 100 5.42 -9.51 3.03
C GLY A 100 6.14 -10.69 2.38
N LEU A 101 5.62 -11.22 1.27
CA LEU A 101 6.27 -12.27 0.49
C LEU A 101 7.62 -11.80 -0.05
N SER A 102 7.69 -10.56 -0.55
CA SER A 102 8.96 -10.01 -1.03
C SER A 102 10.01 -9.95 0.08
N ALA A 103 9.62 -9.59 1.31
CA ALA A 103 10.52 -9.59 2.47
C ALA A 103 11.01 -11.01 2.81
N ILE A 104 10.09 -11.99 2.85
CA ILE A 104 10.41 -13.39 3.17
C ILE A 104 11.35 -14.00 2.12
N PHE A 105 11.02 -13.85 0.84
CA PHE A 105 11.80 -14.48 -0.24
C PHE A 105 13.18 -13.86 -0.44
N THR A 106 13.29 -12.54 -0.26
CA THR A 106 14.57 -11.84 -0.48
C THR A 106 15.43 -11.77 0.79
N GLY A 107 14.83 -11.95 1.97
CA GLY A 107 15.50 -11.68 3.25
C GLY A 107 15.91 -10.22 3.42
N ASN A 108 15.37 -9.30 2.62
CA ASN A 108 15.81 -7.91 2.55
C ASN A 108 14.63 -6.95 2.69
N LEU A 109 14.61 -6.19 3.80
CA LEU A 109 13.56 -5.23 4.10
C LEU A 109 13.56 -4.01 3.16
N LEU A 110 14.69 -3.69 2.52
CA LEU A 110 14.76 -2.59 1.56
C LEU A 110 13.89 -2.85 0.32
N VAL A 111 13.69 -4.12 -0.05
CA VAL A 111 12.88 -4.51 -1.20
C VAL A 111 11.41 -4.06 -1.05
N PRO A 112 10.67 -4.45 0.01
CA PRO A 112 9.31 -3.96 0.21
C PRO A 112 9.27 -2.45 0.47
N ILE A 113 10.24 -1.86 1.18
CA ILE A 113 10.31 -0.40 1.41
C ILE A 113 10.32 0.36 0.07
N LEU A 114 11.28 0.05 -0.80
CA LEU A 114 11.39 0.72 -2.10
C LEU A 114 10.18 0.42 -2.98
N ALA A 115 9.65 -0.80 -2.92
CA ALA A 115 8.45 -1.17 -3.64
C ALA A 115 7.24 -0.33 -3.22
N HIS A 116 7.05 -0.11 -1.92
CA HIS A 116 5.95 0.67 -1.36
C HIS A 116 6.13 2.16 -1.65
N ILE A 117 7.31 2.74 -1.38
CA ILE A 117 7.63 4.14 -1.72
C ILE A 117 7.33 4.42 -3.18
N THR A 118 7.83 3.56 -4.09
CA THR A 118 7.61 3.73 -5.54
C THR A 118 6.12 3.69 -5.89
N THR A 119 5.34 2.81 -5.27
CA THR A 119 3.90 2.72 -5.52
C THR A 119 3.17 4.00 -5.07
N ASN A 120 3.49 4.53 -3.89
CA ASN A 120 2.87 5.74 -3.38
C ASN A 120 3.28 6.96 -4.19
N LEU A 121 4.56 7.10 -4.54
CA LEU A 121 5.05 8.19 -5.39
C LEU A 121 4.35 8.20 -6.75
N LEU A 122 4.31 7.06 -7.44
CA LEU A 122 3.73 7.00 -8.79
C LEU A 122 2.23 7.25 -8.76
N SER A 123 1.49 6.60 -7.87
CA SER A 123 0.03 6.78 -7.78
C SER A 123 -0.33 8.23 -7.43
N SER A 124 0.36 8.82 -6.47
CA SER A 124 0.13 10.19 -6.03
C SER A 124 0.51 11.22 -7.10
N THR A 125 1.63 11.01 -7.78
CA THR A 125 2.06 11.88 -8.88
C THR A 125 1.08 11.82 -10.04
N ILE A 126 0.67 10.62 -10.45
CA ILE A 126 -0.33 10.44 -11.51
C ILE A 126 -1.62 11.18 -11.14
N TRP A 127 -2.12 10.99 -9.91
CA TRP A 127 -3.35 11.63 -9.47
C TRP A 127 -3.25 13.16 -9.48
N LYS A 128 -2.13 13.73 -9.01
CA LYS A 128 -1.86 15.18 -9.00
C LYS A 128 -1.72 15.79 -10.40
N LEU A 129 -1.39 14.99 -11.41
CA LEU A 129 -1.29 15.45 -12.80
C LEU A 129 -2.63 15.38 -13.54
N THR A 130 -3.59 14.59 -13.04
CA THR A 130 -4.88 14.36 -13.70
C THR A 130 -6.07 15.02 -13.02
N ASN A 131 -5.88 15.66 -11.86
CA ASN A 131 -6.92 16.33 -11.06
C ASN A 131 -6.39 17.66 -10.53
#